data_AF-A0A842W8U2-F1
#
_entry.id   AF-A0A842W8U2-F1
#
_cell.length_a   1.000
_cell.length_b   1.000
_cell.length_c   1.000
_cell.angle_alpha   90.00
_cell.angle_beta   90.00
_cell.angle_gamma   90.00
#
_symmetry.space_group_name_H-M   'P 1'
#
loop_
_entity.id
_entity.type
_entity.pdbx_description
1 polymer ?
#
loop_
_entity_poly.entity_id
_entity_poly.type
_entity_poly.pdbx_seq_one_letter_code
_entity_poly.pdbx_strand_id
1 'polypeptide(L)'
;MASLRPAKCYRWDSPAYTRVSNNPSDSYITGIPGSKIIHYDMGNPTGDFNTKVEIVYNDKCQVRHNALEATRILVQKRLEKLVGVTNYHFKVNVFPHHVMRENVQASGAGADRVSEGMRRSYGKPIGRAARLKPGQALFTVRFNKTDTRLKTIKKALRLASNKLPGDKSVIVSELKK
;
A
#
# COMPACT_ATOMS: atom_id res chain seq x y z
N MET A 1 16.06 -15.55 11.20
CA MET A 1 15.49 -14.18 11.18
C MET A 1 14.01 -14.27 11.45
N ALA A 2 13.47 -13.51 12.41
CA ALA A 2 12.04 -13.50 12.68
C ALA A 2 11.27 -13.14 11.40
N SER A 3 10.35 -14.01 11.00
CA SER A 3 9.53 -13.82 9.80
C SER A 3 8.57 -12.63 9.99
N LEU A 4 8.21 -11.97 8.87
CA LEU A 4 7.27 -10.85 8.90
C LEU A 4 5.93 -11.30 9.50
N ARG A 5 5.51 -10.68 10.60
CA ARG A 5 4.21 -10.96 11.24
C ARG A 5 3.03 -10.76 10.27
N PRO A 6 1.90 -11.46 10.48
CA PRO A 6 0.71 -11.31 9.65
C PRO A 6 0.13 -9.89 9.72
N ALA A 7 -0.55 -9.47 8.65
CA ALA A 7 -1.09 -8.10 8.53
C ALA A 7 -2.12 -7.75 9.62
N LYS A 8 -2.78 -8.74 10.22
CA LYS A 8 -3.76 -8.54 11.30
C LYS A 8 -3.18 -7.76 12.49
N CYS A 9 -1.89 -7.92 12.79
CA CYS A 9 -1.22 -7.23 13.89
C CYS A 9 -1.07 -5.71 13.66
N TYR A 10 -1.11 -5.27 12.40
CA TYR A 10 -0.79 -3.90 11.99
C TYR A 10 -1.97 -3.19 11.31
N ARG A 11 -3.18 -3.78 11.35
CA ARG A 11 -4.37 -3.20 10.70
C ARG A 11 -5.02 -2.10 11.54
N TRP A 12 -4.83 -2.14 12.86
CA TRP A 12 -5.44 -1.23 13.82
C TRP A 12 -4.82 0.16 13.78
N ASP A 13 -5.59 1.16 14.21
CA ASP A 13 -5.19 2.54 14.13
C ASP A 13 -4.47 3.00 15.40
N SER A 14 -3.14 3.05 15.34
CA SER A 14 -2.30 3.60 16.39
C SER A 14 -2.12 5.12 16.25
N PRO A 15 -1.65 5.82 17.30
CA PRO A 15 -1.24 7.22 17.18
C PRO A 15 -0.22 7.41 16.05
N ALA A 16 -0.26 8.59 15.41
CA ALA A 16 0.59 8.84 14.25
C ALA A 16 2.08 8.82 14.62
N TYR A 17 2.78 7.78 14.18
CA TYR A 17 4.24 7.65 14.31
C TYR A 17 4.92 7.89 12.95
N THR A 18 5.20 9.16 12.65
CA THR A 18 5.61 9.63 11.31
C THR A 18 6.71 10.68 11.32
N ARG A 19 7.16 11.13 12.50
CA ARG A 19 8.13 12.23 12.64
C ARG A 19 9.54 11.75 12.27
N VAL A 20 9.83 11.81 10.98
CA VAL A 20 11.09 11.37 10.37
C VAL A 20 11.68 12.55 9.60
N SER A 21 12.95 12.82 9.80
CA SER A 21 13.72 13.79 9.00
C SER A 21 14.76 13.07 8.14
N ASN A 22 15.24 13.74 7.10
CA ASN A 22 16.40 13.27 6.32
C ASN A 22 17.67 13.31 7.18
N ASN A 23 17.76 14.28 8.10
CA ASN A 23 18.85 14.37 9.07
C ASN A 23 18.53 13.51 10.30
N PRO A 24 19.39 12.56 10.68
CA PRO A 24 19.14 11.71 11.85
C PRO A 24 19.00 12.49 13.18
N SER A 25 19.68 13.63 13.32
CA SER A 25 19.62 14.50 14.51
C SER A 25 18.23 15.07 14.77
N ASP A 26 17.49 15.37 13.69
CA ASP A 26 16.20 16.05 13.77
C ASP A 26 15.04 15.04 13.78
N SER A 27 15.35 13.75 13.64
CA SER A 27 14.39 12.66 13.57
C SER A 27 14.15 12.05 14.95
N TYR A 28 12.88 11.95 15.35
CA TYR A 28 12.49 11.20 16.56
C TYR A 28 12.55 9.67 16.33
N ILE A 29 12.63 9.24 15.07
CA ILE A 29 12.55 7.84 14.67
C ILE A 29 13.76 7.50 13.80
N THR A 30 14.58 6.56 14.25
CA THR A 30 15.79 6.12 13.55
C THR A 30 15.68 4.66 13.12
N GLY A 31 16.50 4.24 12.15
CA GLY A 31 16.55 2.83 11.71
C GLY A 31 15.28 2.33 11.00
N ILE A 32 14.57 3.21 10.28
CA ILE A 32 13.33 2.85 9.58
C ILE A 32 13.67 2.13 8.28
N PRO A 33 13.11 0.94 8.02
CA PRO A 33 13.26 0.27 6.73
C PRO A 33 12.68 1.10 5.59
N GLY A 34 13.34 1.07 4.44
CA GLY A 34 12.89 1.73 3.21
C GLY A 34 11.48 1.28 2.78
N SER A 35 10.78 2.13 2.06
CA SER A 35 9.52 1.76 1.42
C SER A 35 9.79 0.78 0.28
N LYS A 36 9.07 -0.34 0.21
CA LYS A 36 9.14 -1.26 -0.94
C LYS A 36 8.49 -0.71 -2.20
N ILE A 37 7.52 0.19 -2.05
CA ILE A 37 6.92 0.87 -3.19
C ILE A 37 7.80 2.06 -3.57
N ILE A 38 8.25 2.07 -4.82
CA ILE A 38 9.15 3.07 -5.40
C ILE A 38 8.40 3.87 -6.48
N HIS A 39 7.66 3.19 -7.36
CA HIS A 39 6.93 3.81 -8.46
C HIS A 39 5.47 4.08 -8.09
N TYR A 40 5.02 5.31 -8.30
CA TYR A 40 3.65 5.76 -8.01
C TYR A 40 2.82 6.02 -9.27
N ASP A 41 3.48 6.35 -10.38
CA ASP A 41 2.85 6.58 -11.69
C ASP A 41 3.37 5.55 -12.69
N MET A 42 2.44 4.90 -13.40
CA MET A 42 2.72 3.89 -14.40
C MET A 42 1.82 4.08 -15.63
N GLY A 43 2.26 3.57 -16.78
CA GLY A 43 1.57 3.77 -18.06
C GLY A 43 1.92 5.13 -18.67
N ASN A 44 0.93 5.79 -19.26
CA ASN A 44 1.07 7.12 -19.86
C ASN A 44 0.50 8.22 -18.93
N PRO A 45 1.32 8.86 -18.07
CA PRO A 45 0.84 9.88 -17.13
C PRO A 45 0.35 11.17 -17.81
N THR A 46 0.83 11.45 -19.02
CA THR A 46 0.48 12.62 -19.83
C THR A 46 -0.74 12.39 -20.73
N GLY A 47 -1.34 11.19 -20.71
CA GLY A 47 -2.46 10.85 -21.57
C GLY A 47 -3.76 11.51 -21.14
N ASP A 48 -4.53 11.99 -22.13
CA ASP A 48 -5.89 12.47 -21.92
C ASP A 48 -6.86 11.28 -21.82
N PHE A 49 -7.45 11.13 -20.64
CA PHE A 49 -8.37 10.05 -20.33
C PHE A 49 -9.70 10.58 -19.81
N ASN A 50 -10.81 10.06 -20.34
CA ASN A 50 -12.17 10.49 -19.97
C ASN A 50 -12.80 9.68 -18.83
N THR A 51 -12.23 8.54 -18.44
CA THR A 51 -12.82 7.64 -17.43
C THR A 51 -11.77 7.24 -16.41
N LYS A 52 -12.20 7.10 -15.15
CA LYS A 52 -11.37 6.53 -14.08
C LYS A 52 -12.08 5.38 -13.37
N VAL A 53 -11.30 4.41 -12.92
CA VAL A 53 -11.74 3.34 -12.02
C VAL A 53 -10.83 3.35 -10.81
N GLU A 54 -11.42 3.36 -9.63
CA GLU A 54 -10.73 3.55 -8.37
C GLU A 54 -11.02 2.39 -7.41
N ILE A 55 -10.01 1.99 -6.63
CA ILE A 55 -10.22 1.16 -5.43
C ILE A 55 -10.33 2.11 -4.25
N VAL A 56 -11.51 2.16 -3.63
CA VAL A 56 -11.83 3.05 -2.52
C VAL A 56 -12.03 2.22 -1.26
N TYR A 57 -11.51 2.69 -0.13
CA TYR A 57 -11.72 2.02 1.15
C TYR A 57 -13.01 2.47 1.79
N ASN A 58 -13.81 1.51 2.25
CA ASN A 58 -15.04 1.80 2.99
C ASN A 58 -14.73 2.07 4.46
N ASP A 59 -13.72 1.39 5.01
CA ASP A 59 -13.33 1.50 6.42
C ASP A 59 -11.98 2.18 6.60
N LYS A 60 -11.79 2.74 7.80
CA LYS A 60 -10.48 3.19 8.26
C LYS A 60 -9.55 1.98 8.46
N CYS A 61 -8.43 1.95 7.75
CA CYS A 61 -7.46 0.86 7.91
C CYS A 61 -6.02 1.31 7.61
N GLN A 62 -5.07 0.47 8.01
CA GLN A 62 -3.67 0.61 7.62
C GLN A 62 -3.26 -0.44 6.58
N VAL A 63 -2.59 0.00 5.53
CA VAL A 63 -2.09 -0.86 4.44
C VAL A 63 -0.57 -0.80 4.40
N ARG A 64 0.08 -1.95 4.61
CA ARG A 64 1.55 -2.06 4.59
C ARG A 64 2.11 -1.82 3.19
N HIS A 65 3.32 -1.27 3.10
CA HIS A 65 4.02 -1.12 1.81
C HIS A 65 4.13 -2.44 1.03
N ASN A 66 4.15 -3.59 1.72
CA ASN A 66 4.24 -4.91 1.10
C ASN A 66 2.99 -5.22 0.26
N ALA A 67 1.82 -4.87 0.81
CA ALA A 67 0.54 -5.07 0.14
C ALA A 67 0.37 -4.06 -1.00
N LEU A 68 0.81 -2.81 -0.81
CA LEU A 68 0.80 -1.79 -1.87
C LEU A 68 1.60 -2.27 -3.08
N GLU A 69 2.85 -2.70 -2.86
CA GLU A 69 3.72 -3.14 -3.96
C GLU A 69 3.23 -4.42 -4.64
N ALA A 70 2.78 -5.42 -3.86
CA ALA A 70 2.21 -6.64 -4.42
C ALA A 70 0.95 -6.37 -5.28
N THR A 71 0.12 -5.41 -4.85
CA THR A 71 -1.08 -5.01 -5.58
C THR A 71 -0.70 -4.22 -6.84
N ARG A 72 0.25 -3.30 -6.72
CA ARG A 72 0.79 -2.49 -7.82
C ARG A 72 1.33 -3.36 -8.96
N ILE A 73 2.22 -4.31 -8.65
CA ILE A 73 2.81 -5.24 -9.63
C ILE A 73 1.73 -6.04 -10.36
N LEU A 74 0.74 -6.57 -9.61
CA LEU A 74 -0.34 -7.37 -10.19
C LEU A 74 -1.20 -6.56 -11.16
N VAL A 75 -1.56 -5.33 -10.79
CA VAL A 75 -2.33 -4.43 -11.66
C VAL A 75 -1.51 -4.08 -12.90
N GLN A 76 -0.26 -3.62 -12.72
CA GLN A 76 0.62 -3.25 -13.83
C GLN A 76 0.76 -4.39 -14.84
N LYS A 77 1.17 -5.58 -14.38
CA LYS A 77 1.41 -6.74 -15.27
C LYS A 77 0.16 -7.12 -16.09
N ARG A 78 -1.03 -6.96 -15.52
CA ARG A 78 -2.29 -7.24 -16.23
C ARG A 78 -2.67 -6.14 -17.21
N LEU A 79 -2.55 -4.88 -16.81
CA LEU A 79 -2.90 -3.75 -17.68
C LEU A 79 -1.94 -3.66 -18.86
N GLU A 80 -0.65 -3.88 -18.64
CA GLU A 80 0.36 -3.93 -19.70
C GLU A 80 0.05 -5.03 -20.73
N LYS A 81 -0.29 -6.24 -20.27
CA LYS A 81 -0.62 -7.37 -21.17
C LYS A 81 -1.94 -7.18 -21.93
N LEU A 82 -2.97 -6.62 -21.30
CA LEU A 82 -4.33 -6.63 -21.86
C LEU A 82 -4.77 -5.32 -22.49
N VAL A 83 -4.21 -4.19 -22.04
CA VAL A 83 -4.63 -2.84 -22.47
C VAL A 83 -3.51 -2.15 -23.27
N GLY A 84 -2.25 -2.42 -22.93
CA GLY A 84 -1.08 -1.77 -23.52
C GLY A 84 -0.71 -0.47 -22.78
N VAL A 85 0.59 -0.20 -22.68
CA VAL A 85 1.17 0.86 -21.81
C VAL A 85 0.67 2.27 -22.14
N THR A 86 0.43 2.57 -23.41
CA THR A 86 0.02 3.91 -23.89
C THR A 86 -1.44 4.24 -23.58
N ASN A 87 -2.27 3.23 -23.31
CA ASN A 87 -3.72 3.33 -23.28
C ASN A 87 -4.31 3.57 -21.87
N TYR A 88 -3.47 3.61 -20.82
CA TYR A 88 -3.91 3.86 -19.46
C TYR A 88 -2.88 4.66 -18.66
N HIS A 89 -3.35 5.33 -17.61
CA HIS A 89 -2.54 5.86 -16.53
C HIS A 89 -2.94 5.16 -15.23
N PHE A 90 -1.99 4.46 -14.61
CA PHE A 90 -2.18 3.81 -13.33
C PHE A 90 -1.41 4.57 -12.26
N LYS A 91 -2.14 5.09 -11.27
CA LYS A 91 -1.60 5.86 -10.17
C LYS A 91 -1.85 5.21 -8.82
N VAL A 92 -0.83 5.21 -7.98
CA VAL A 92 -0.92 4.92 -6.54
C VAL A 92 -1.09 6.25 -5.82
N ASN A 93 -2.22 6.45 -5.16
CA ASN A 93 -2.57 7.76 -4.60
C ASN A 93 -2.00 8.00 -3.20
N VAL A 94 -1.53 6.95 -2.51
CA VAL A 94 -1.16 7.03 -1.10
C VAL A 94 0.29 6.66 -0.87
N PHE A 95 0.95 7.42 0.00
CA PHE A 95 2.30 7.15 0.43
C PHE A 95 2.32 6.54 1.84
N PRO A 96 3.16 5.52 2.11
CA PRO A 96 3.23 4.88 3.41
C PRO A 96 4.07 5.73 4.38
N HIS A 97 3.45 6.73 5.01
CA HIS A 97 4.11 7.61 5.98
C HIS A 97 4.27 6.97 7.37
N HIS A 98 3.34 6.11 7.78
CA HIS A 98 3.27 5.59 9.14
C HIS A 98 4.32 4.51 9.37
N VAL A 99 5.14 4.66 10.40
CA VAL A 99 6.15 3.69 10.79
C VAL A 99 5.54 2.66 11.75
N MET A 100 5.61 1.39 11.38
CA MET A 100 5.18 0.27 12.22
C MET A 100 6.34 -0.16 13.13
N ARG A 101 6.02 -0.52 14.37
CA ARG A 101 6.97 -0.99 15.38
C ARG A 101 6.64 -2.40 15.82
N GLU A 102 7.66 -3.16 16.19
CA GLU A 102 7.52 -4.50 16.76
C GLU A 102 8.47 -4.67 17.95
N ASN A 103 7.97 -5.23 19.06
CA ASN A 103 8.85 -5.72 20.11
C ASN A 103 9.47 -7.04 19.62
N VAL A 104 10.72 -6.95 19.15
CA VAL A 104 11.41 -8.06 18.47
C VAL A 104 11.88 -9.06 19.52
N GLN A 105 11.47 -10.32 19.36
CA GLN A 105 12.03 -11.44 20.10
C GLN A 105 13.10 -12.10 19.21
N ALA A 106 14.32 -12.26 19.74
CA ALA A 106 15.31 -13.08 19.08
C ALA A 106 14.91 -14.56 19.25
N SER A 107 14.40 -15.16 18.19
CA SER A 107 14.10 -16.60 18.16
C SER A 107 15.26 -17.32 17.48
N GLY A 108 16.18 -17.88 18.28
CA GLY A 108 17.20 -18.83 17.84
C GLY A 108 16.70 -20.28 17.93
N ALA A 109 17.45 -21.22 17.37
CA ALA A 109 17.22 -22.67 17.54
C ALA A 109 17.80 -23.12 18.90
N GLY A 110 17.07 -22.93 20.00
CA GLY A 110 17.52 -23.36 21.34
C GLY A 110 17.14 -22.41 22.49
N ALA A 111 17.81 -22.62 23.63
CA ALA A 111 17.54 -22.02 24.95
C ALA A 111 17.66 -20.49 25.05
N ASP A 112 18.28 -19.83 24.06
CA ASP A 112 18.49 -18.37 24.03
C ASP A 112 17.27 -17.61 23.47
N ARG A 113 16.09 -17.86 24.01
CA ARG A 113 14.95 -16.96 23.82
C ARG A 113 15.22 -15.68 24.60
N VAL A 114 15.97 -14.75 24.00
CA VAL A 114 16.24 -13.45 24.62
C VAL A 114 14.99 -12.58 24.46
N SER A 115 14.09 -12.67 25.44
CA SER A 115 12.93 -11.79 25.60
C SER A 115 12.95 -11.24 27.02
N GLU A 116 13.06 -9.92 27.16
CA GLU A 116 12.94 -9.25 28.47
C GLU A 116 11.47 -9.14 28.95
N GLY A 117 10.55 -9.91 28.35
CA GLY A 117 9.12 -9.80 28.57
C GLY A 117 8.59 -8.41 28.19
N MET A 118 7.97 -7.72 29.15
CA MET A 118 7.43 -6.37 28.98
C MET A 118 8.42 -5.25 29.33
N ARG A 119 9.57 -5.59 29.92
CA ARG A 119 10.66 -4.63 30.16
C ARG A 119 11.21 -4.17 28.80
N ARG A 120 11.41 -2.86 28.63
CA ARG A 120 11.86 -2.23 27.36
C ARG A 120 11.06 -2.67 26.13
N SER A 121 9.75 -2.88 26.29
CA SER A 121 8.85 -3.37 25.24
C SER A 121 8.57 -2.38 24.10
N TYR A 122 9.18 -1.19 24.12
CA TYR A 122 9.06 -0.23 23.03
C TYR A 122 9.69 -0.80 21.75
N GLY A 123 8.83 -1.07 20.77
CA GLY A 123 9.21 -1.80 19.57
C GLY A 123 10.17 -1.05 18.66
N LYS A 124 11.03 -1.80 17.97
CA LYS A 124 11.90 -1.27 16.91
C LYS A 124 11.08 -1.04 15.63
N PRO A 125 11.41 -0.02 14.82
CA PRO A 125 10.80 0.16 13.50
C PRO A 125 11.02 -1.05 12.58
N ILE A 126 9.95 -1.58 11.99
CA ILE A 126 10.01 -2.76 11.11
C ILE A 126 9.57 -2.49 9.67
N GLY A 127 8.88 -1.38 9.43
CA GLY A 127 8.37 -1.07 8.09
C GLY A 127 7.41 0.09 8.10
N ARG A 128 6.79 0.32 6.94
CA ARG A 128 5.89 1.45 6.72
C ARG A 128 4.50 1.01 6.26
N ALA A 129 3.50 1.79 6.62
CA ALA A 129 2.11 1.61 6.22
C ALA A 129 1.48 2.95 5.82
N ALA A 130 0.52 2.89 4.90
CA ALA A 130 -0.38 3.99 4.57
C ALA A 130 -1.61 3.89 5.46
N ARG A 131 -1.98 5.00 6.12
CA ARG A 131 -3.24 5.12 6.86
C ARG A 131 -4.30 5.64 5.91
N LEU A 132 -5.41 4.93 5.80
CA LEU A 132 -6.51 5.24 4.91
C LEU A 132 -7.73 5.65 5.70
N LYS A 133 -8.42 6.68 5.19
CA LYS A 133 -9.72 7.10 5.68
C LYS A 133 -10.84 6.44 4.84
N PRO A 134 -12.05 6.28 5.41
CA PRO A 134 -13.24 5.95 4.64
C PRO A 134 -13.41 6.90 3.45
N GLY A 135 -13.77 6.36 2.28
CA GLY A 135 -13.95 7.12 1.03
C GLY A 135 -12.64 7.50 0.32
N GLN A 136 -11.47 7.16 0.87
CA GLN A 136 -10.19 7.48 0.25
C GLN A 136 -9.82 6.48 -0.86
N ALA A 137 -9.52 6.98 -2.05
CA ALA A 137 -9.04 6.17 -3.17
C ALA A 137 -7.58 5.74 -2.96
N LEU A 138 -7.32 4.43 -2.99
CA LEU A 138 -5.98 3.86 -2.88
C LEU A 138 -5.24 3.86 -4.22
N PHE A 139 -5.92 3.36 -5.25
CA PHE A 139 -5.41 3.17 -6.59
C PHE A 139 -6.40 3.78 -7.57
N THR A 140 -5.89 4.49 -8.58
CA THR A 140 -6.69 5.05 -9.66
C THR A 140 -6.13 4.60 -11.00
N VAL A 141 -6.99 4.07 -11.86
CA VAL A 141 -6.66 3.77 -13.26
C VAL A 141 -7.51 4.66 -14.15
N ARG A 142 -6.86 5.53 -14.92
CA ARG A 142 -7.49 6.37 -15.94
C ARG A 142 -7.30 5.75 -17.30
N PHE A 143 -8.33 5.78 -18.15
CA PHE A 143 -8.30 5.23 -19.50
C PHE A 143 -9.42 5.83 -20.35
N ASN A 144 -9.34 5.64 -21.66
CA ASN A 144 -10.41 6.00 -22.59
C ASN A 144 -11.44 4.88 -22.69
N LYS A 145 -12.72 5.23 -22.42
CA LYS A 145 -13.81 4.28 -22.28
C LYS A 145 -14.03 3.45 -23.56
N THR A 146 -13.95 2.15 -23.39
CA THR A 146 -14.45 1.13 -24.33
C THR A 146 -14.97 -0.01 -23.47
N ASP A 147 -16.09 -0.63 -23.84
CA ASP A 147 -16.73 -1.67 -23.01
C ASP A 147 -15.79 -2.84 -22.67
N THR A 148 -14.92 -3.20 -23.62
CA THR A 148 -13.90 -4.24 -23.44
C THR A 148 -12.84 -3.85 -22.40
N ARG A 149 -12.33 -2.61 -22.47
CA ARG A 149 -11.32 -2.07 -21.55
C ARG A 149 -11.89 -1.90 -20.14
N LEU A 150 -13.10 -1.38 -20.01
CA LEU A 150 -13.77 -1.21 -18.73
C LEU A 150 -13.92 -2.54 -17.99
N LYS A 151 -14.42 -3.59 -18.66
CA LYS A 151 -14.56 -4.94 -18.09
C LYS A 151 -13.20 -5.50 -17.65
N THR A 152 -12.17 -5.30 -18.48
CA THR A 152 -10.81 -5.77 -18.23
C THR A 152 -10.18 -5.10 -17.00
N ILE A 153 -10.25 -3.77 -16.93
CA ILE A 153 -9.68 -2.97 -15.84
C ILE A 153 -10.42 -3.27 -14.53
N LYS A 154 -11.76 -3.33 -14.57
CA LYS A 154 -12.57 -3.68 -13.40
C LYS A 154 -12.23 -5.07 -12.87
N LYS A 155 -12.01 -6.06 -13.74
CA LYS A 155 -11.58 -7.41 -13.36
C LYS A 155 -10.16 -7.40 -12.77
N ALA A 156 -9.23 -6.66 -13.35
CA ALA A 156 -7.87 -6.52 -12.84
C ALA A 156 -7.86 -5.93 -11.43
N LEU A 157 -8.62 -4.85 -11.19
CA LEU A 157 -8.71 -4.18 -9.89
C LEU A 157 -9.43 -5.04 -8.84
N ARG A 158 -10.49 -5.78 -9.21
CA ARG A 158 -11.14 -6.75 -8.30
C ARG A 158 -10.21 -7.89 -7.87
N LEU A 159 -9.34 -8.34 -8.74
CA LEU A 159 -8.37 -9.38 -8.37
C LEU A 159 -7.23 -8.80 -7.52
N ALA A 160 -6.84 -7.55 -7.82
CA ALA A 160 -5.86 -6.81 -7.04
C ALA A 160 -6.37 -6.50 -5.62
N SER A 161 -7.67 -6.23 -5.45
CA SER A 161 -8.25 -6.00 -4.12
C SER A 161 -8.09 -7.19 -3.17
N ASN A 162 -7.93 -8.42 -3.68
CA ASN A 162 -7.68 -9.59 -2.82
C ASN A 162 -6.31 -9.55 -2.12
N LYS A 163 -5.35 -8.73 -2.59
CA LYS A 163 -4.05 -8.53 -1.95
C LYS A 163 -4.08 -7.50 -0.82
N LEU A 164 -5.16 -6.74 -0.74
CA LEU A 164 -5.34 -5.65 0.20
C LEU A 164 -6.13 -6.09 1.43
N PRO A 165 -5.78 -5.61 2.64
CA PRO A 165 -6.63 -5.79 3.81
C PRO A 165 -7.89 -4.92 3.69
N GLY A 166 -8.81 -5.03 4.64
CA GLY A 166 -9.97 -4.12 4.71
C GLY A 166 -11.12 -4.45 3.76
N ASP A 167 -12.23 -3.77 4.00
CA ASP A 167 -13.32 -3.67 3.04
C ASP A 167 -13.06 -2.53 2.05
N LYS A 168 -13.29 -2.81 0.76
CA LYS A 168 -13.03 -1.87 -0.33
C LYS A 168 -14.01 -2.06 -1.48
N SER A 169 -14.37 -0.96 -2.09
CA SER A 169 -15.25 -0.90 -3.25
C SER A 169 -14.48 -0.49 -4.51
N VAL A 170 -14.91 -1.00 -5.66
CA VAL A 170 -14.37 -0.59 -6.96
C VAL A 170 -15.38 0.36 -7.61
N ILE A 171 -15.02 1.63 -7.68
CA ILE A 171 -15.88 2.72 -8.16
C ILE A 171 -15.45 3.10 -9.57
N VAL A 172 -16.42 3.29 -10.45
CA VAL A 172 -16.21 3.82 -11.81
C VAL A 172 -16.74 5.25 -11.83
N SER A 173 -15.95 6.18 -12.33
CA SER A 173 -16.37 7.56 -12.49
C SER A 173 -15.93 8.09 -13.85
N GLU A 174 -16.80 8.88 -14.48
CA GLU A 174 -16.45 9.62 -15.68
C GLU A 174 -15.81 10.94 -15.28
N LEU A 175 -14.67 11.26 -15.89
CA LEU A 175 -14.01 12.54 -15.73
C LEU A 175 -14.72 13.51 -16.67
N LYS A 176 -15.56 14.39 -16.13
CA LYS A 176 -16.05 15.53 -16.89
C LYS A 176 -14.85 16.41 -17.24
N LYS A 177 -14.66 16.66 -18.53
CA LYS A 177 -13.75 17.69 -19.02
C LYS A 177 -14.25 19.06 -18.58
#